data_AF-A0A946EQ35-F1
#
_entry.id   AF-A0A946EQ35-F1
#
_cell.length_a   1.000
_cell.length_b   1.000
_cell.length_c   1.000
_cell.angle_alpha   90.00
_cell.angle_beta   90.00
_cell.angle_gamma   90.00
#
_symmetry.space_group_name_H-M   'P 1'
#
loop_
_entity.id
_entity.type
_entity.pdbx_description
1 polymer ?
#
loop_
_entity_poly.entity_id
_entity_poly.type
_entity_poly.pdbx_seq_one_letter_code
_entity_poly.pdbx_strand_id
1 'polypeptide(L)'
;MKRFLFALFIPVIAILALSIPALAAPVSNPDAIAVIVANSEYKNEIPRVDYAGNDGDAMRTFLIDVLGYRDGNVIDLRNASQAQILAVFGNERSHEGKLWSWVRPGRSDVFVYYSGHGAPGLRDRRGYLLPVDSDPATVEINGYPLDLLYRNLAKLKARSVTVLLDACFSGASERGMLIKAASPVFVKTVASDVASGITVLSAAQGDQVASWDQAAKLGLFTNYVLKGFYGEADKADWGNGDGQVTLAEVRAYLDDEMTYAARRRFTRVQQASVIGNSRAVLVPQTPKTPNQVAAISVPTPKKSAPKPSKLGLYDGPDEDMGKALALLQDHQSAIEKAIKNYYRKEGYVWDTSFSGLVQGNGEESFDHIEEIMRMRVLRAGVRNMDIRVTYSAGKHGIGDESELFTSKFLVALSATKITVSKMWK
;
A
#
# COMPACT_ATOMS: atom_id res chain seq x y z
N MET A 1 4.99 75.07 54.48
CA MET A 1 3.89 74.38 53.77
C MET A 1 4.48 73.24 52.96
N LYS A 2 3.89 72.04 53.08
CA LYS A 2 4.42 70.73 52.67
C LYS A 2 4.53 70.62 51.13
N ARG A 3 5.68 70.15 50.63
CA ARG A 3 5.86 69.76 49.21
C ARG A 3 5.31 68.34 49.02
N PHE A 4 4.23 68.19 48.25
CA PHE A 4 3.72 66.90 47.81
C PHE A 4 4.44 66.49 46.52
N LEU A 5 5.15 65.37 46.56
CA LEU A 5 5.76 64.73 45.39
C LEU A 5 4.74 63.74 44.82
N PHE A 6 4.16 64.03 43.66
CA PHE A 6 3.33 63.08 42.93
C PHE A 6 4.24 62.08 42.20
N ALA A 7 4.26 60.83 42.65
CA ALA A 7 4.88 59.73 41.92
C ALA A 7 3.94 59.26 40.81
N LEU A 8 4.34 59.46 39.55
CA LEU A 8 3.62 59.00 38.38
C LEU A 8 3.91 57.49 38.19
N PHE A 9 2.97 56.63 38.56
CA PHE A 9 3.02 55.20 38.28
C PHE A 9 2.63 54.97 36.82
N ILE A 10 3.60 54.71 35.95
CA ILE A 10 3.35 54.23 34.58
C ILE A 10 3.35 52.70 34.64
N PRO A 11 2.23 52.00 34.40
CA PRO A 11 2.24 50.55 34.31
C PRO A 11 2.98 50.14 33.03
N VAL A 12 4.15 49.52 33.19
CA VAL A 12 4.84 48.84 32.09
C VAL A 12 4.04 47.58 31.77
N ILE A 13 3.18 47.66 30.76
CA ILE A 13 2.53 46.50 30.17
C ILE A 13 3.61 45.78 29.35
N ALA A 14 4.21 44.75 29.92
CA ALA A 14 5.06 43.82 29.19
C ALA A 14 4.18 43.06 28.18
N ILE A 15 4.22 43.49 26.92
CA ILE A 15 3.62 42.72 25.82
C ILE A 15 4.52 41.51 25.60
N LEU A 16 4.15 40.40 26.22
CA LEU A 16 4.73 39.09 25.92
C LEU A 16 4.29 38.73 24.50
N ALA A 17 5.12 39.08 23.51
CA ALA A 17 4.93 38.61 22.15
C ALA A 17 5.11 37.08 22.17
N LEU A 18 3.99 36.35 22.28
CA LEU A 18 3.96 34.94 21.92
C LEU A 18 4.36 34.87 20.45
N SER A 19 5.63 34.55 20.20
CA SER A 19 6.11 34.10 18.92
C SER A 19 5.39 32.79 18.60
N ILE A 20 4.23 32.90 17.95
CA ILE A 20 3.55 31.77 17.34
C ILE A 20 4.53 31.23 16.29
N PRO A 21 5.05 30.00 16.43
CA PRO A 21 5.93 29.46 15.41
C PRO A 21 5.17 29.46 14.10
N ALA A 22 5.70 30.18 13.11
CA ALA A 22 5.14 30.18 11.76
C ALA A 22 5.05 28.72 11.31
N LEU A 23 3.82 28.26 11.05
CA LEU A 23 3.59 26.93 10.53
C LEU A 23 4.38 26.83 9.22
N ALA A 24 5.36 25.92 9.16
CA ALA A 24 6.13 25.73 7.94
C ALA A 24 5.16 25.42 6.81
N ALA A 25 5.31 26.10 5.67
CA ALA A 25 4.48 25.84 4.52
C ALA A 25 4.66 24.37 4.09
N PRO A 26 3.57 23.68 3.72
CA PRO A 26 3.67 22.30 3.25
C PRO A 26 4.63 22.21 2.05
N VAL A 27 5.42 21.13 2.01
CA VAL A 27 6.32 20.83 0.89
C VAL A 27 5.49 20.81 -0.40
N SER A 28 5.95 21.52 -1.42
CA SER A 28 5.29 21.57 -2.73
C SER A 28 6.29 21.19 -3.81
N ASN A 29 5.99 20.14 -4.58
CA ASN A 29 6.82 19.69 -5.69
C ASN A 29 5.97 19.33 -6.92
N PRO A 30 5.29 20.31 -7.53
CA PRO A 30 4.30 20.06 -8.57
C PRO A 30 4.90 19.60 -9.91
N ASP A 31 6.22 19.71 -10.09
CA ASP A 31 6.93 19.22 -11.28
C ASP A 31 7.45 17.79 -11.13
N ALA A 32 7.46 17.24 -9.92
CA ALA A 32 7.94 15.89 -9.70
C ALA A 32 6.99 14.86 -10.31
N ILE A 33 7.58 13.79 -10.84
CA ILE A 33 6.89 12.70 -11.52
C ILE A 33 7.19 11.40 -10.77
N ALA A 34 6.16 10.61 -10.51
CA ALA A 34 6.33 9.30 -9.90
C ALA A 34 5.87 8.19 -10.84
N VAL A 35 6.53 7.03 -10.75
CA VAL A 35 6.03 5.76 -11.28
C VAL A 35 5.92 4.79 -10.12
N ILE A 36 4.74 4.24 -9.92
CA ILE A 36 4.45 3.21 -8.92
C ILE A 36 4.05 1.95 -9.69
N VAL A 37 4.78 0.86 -9.50
CA VAL A 37 4.45 -0.45 -10.06
C VAL A 37 4.24 -1.41 -8.90
N ALA A 38 3.00 -1.84 -8.71
CA ALA A 38 2.61 -2.77 -7.65
C ALA A 38 2.02 -4.03 -8.27
N ASN A 39 2.83 -5.09 -8.33
CA ASN A 39 2.47 -6.37 -8.92
C ASN A 39 2.19 -7.39 -7.81
N SER A 40 0.92 -7.71 -7.61
CA SER A 40 0.46 -8.69 -6.61
C SER A 40 0.06 -10.01 -7.26
N GLU A 41 -0.74 -9.96 -8.32
CA GLU A 41 -1.39 -11.12 -8.92
C GLU A 41 -0.69 -11.53 -10.20
N TYR A 42 0.02 -12.66 -10.14
CA TYR A 42 0.79 -13.21 -11.25
C TYR A 42 0.05 -14.37 -11.93
N LYS A 43 0.31 -14.54 -13.23
CA LYS A 43 -0.15 -15.71 -14.00
C LYS A 43 0.78 -16.91 -13.74
N ASN A 44 0.44 -18.07 -14.31
CA ASN A 44 1.32 -19.24 -14.42
C ASN A 44 1.87 -19.80 -13.10
N GLU A 45 1.03 -19.90 -12.07
CA GLU A 45 1.37 -20.50 -10.76
C GLU A 45 2.48 -19.79 -9.97
N ILE A 46 2.84 -18.56 -10.38
CA ILE A 46 3.77 -17.72 -9.63
C ILE A 46 3.06 -17.27 -8.34
N PRO A 47 3.72 -17.37 -7.16
CA PRO A 47 3.09 -16.98 -5.91
C PRO A 47 2.65 -15.51 -5.92
N ARG A 48 1.49 -15.21 -5.33
CA ARG A 48 1.04 -13.82 -5.16
C ARG A 48 1.98 -13.06 -4.22
N VAL A 49 2.13 -11.74 -4.41
CA VAL A 49 2.78 -10.82 -3.46
C VAL A 49 1.68 -10.08 -2.69
N ASP A 50 1.40 -10.50 -1.45
CA ASP A 50 0.13 -10.14 -0.80
C ASP A 50 -0.09 -8.66 -0.58
N TYR A 51 0.99 -7.94 -0.25
CA TYR A 51 0.93 -6.55 0.17
C TYR A 51 1.39 -5.57 -0.90
N ALA A 52 1.74 -6.02 -2.11
CA ALA A 52 2.23 -5.11 -3.16
C ALA A 52 1.23 -3.99 -3.49
N GLY A 53 -0.07 -4.29 -3.47
CA GLY A 53 -1.12 -3.27 -3.60
C GLY A 53 -1.07 -2.23 -2.49
N ASN A 54 -1.02 -2.68 -1.23
CA ASN A 54 -0.95 -1.80 -0.06
C ASN A 54 0.33 -0.96 -0.05
N ASP A 55 1.45 -1.54 -0.45
CA ASP A 55 2.73 -0.86 -0.57
C ASP A 55 2.65 0.30 -1.57
N GLY A 56 2.06 0.04 -2.75
CA GLY A 56 1.85 1.07 -3.76
C GLY A 56 0.92 2.19 -3.28
N ASP A 57 -0.14 1.85 -2.52
CA ASP A 57 -1.07 2.84 -1.96
C ASP A 57 -0.39 3.72 -0.90
N ALA A 58 0.34 3.10 0.04
CA ALA A 58 1.06 3.81 1.09
C ALA A 58 2.15 4.73 0.50
N MET A 59 2.89 4.26 -0.51
CA MET A 59 3.88 5.07 -1.20
C MET A 59 3.25 6.23 -1.97
N ARG A 60 2.11 5.99 -2.65
CA ARG A 60 1.36 7.04 -3.34
C ARG A 60 0.91 8.14 -2.40
N THR A 61 0.35 7.77 -1.24
CA THR A 61 -0.06 8.70 -0.19
C THR A 61 1.14 9.53 0.28
N PHE A 62 2.26 8.89 0.59
CA PHE A 62 3.48 9.59 0.99
C PHE A 62 3.95 10.60 -0.07
N LEU A 63 4.01 10.21 -1.34
CA LEU A 63 4.46 11.09 -2.43
C LEU A 63 3.58 12.34 -2.58
N ILE A 64 2.26 12.19 -2.44
CA ILE A 64 1.31 13.30 -2.59
C ILE A 64 1.28 14.16 -1.33
N ASP A 65 1.08 13.54 -0.16
CA ASP A 65 0.77 14.26 1.08
C ASP A 65 2.02 14.83 1.76
N VAL A 66 3.17 14.15 1.60
CA VAL A 66 4.43 14.55 2.25
C VAL A 66 5.38 15.22 1.28
N LEU A 67 5.57 14.65 0.08
CA LEU A 67 6.50 15.24 -0.91
C LEU A 67 5.83 16.27 -1.83
N GLY A 68 4.50 16.47 -1.71
CA GLY A 68 3.78 17.51 -2.43
C GLY A 68 3.66 17.28 -3.93
N TYR A 69 3.66 16.01 -4.36
CA TYR A 69 3.49 15.63 -5.76
C TYR A 69 2.03 15.86 -6.18
N ARG A 70 1.80 16.22 -7.44
CA ARG A 70 0.42 16.27 -7.98
C ARG A 70 -0.07 14.86 -8.25
N ASP A 71 -1.32 14.60 -7.90
CA ASP A 71 -2.01 13.32 -8.18
C ASP A 71 -1.87 12.89 -9.66
N GLY A 72 -2.08 13.84 -10.60
CA GLY A 72 -1.94 13.61 -12.04
C GLY A 72 -0.51 13.40 -12.55
N ASN A 73 0.51 13.57 -11.71
CA ASN A 73 1.92 13.27 -12.04
C ASN A 73 2.36 11.88 -11.56
N VAL A 74 1.44 11.07 -11.01
CA VAL A 74 1.75 9.69 -10.58
C VAL A 74 1.27 8.71 -11.65
N ILE A 75 2.22 8.04 -12.31
CA ILE A 75 1.95 6.89 -13.18
C ILE A 75 1.80 5.66 -12.27
N ASP A 76 0.56 5.30 -11.95
CA ASP A 76 0.23 4.17 -11.09
C ASP A 76 -0.15 2.93 -11.93
N LEU A 77 0.66 1.88 -11.85
CA LEU A 77 0.46 0.59 -12.52
C LEU A 77 0.22 -0.51 -11.49
N ARG A 78 -0.95 -1.16 -11.55
CA ARG A 78 -1.31 -2.31 -10.72
C ARG A 78 -1.36 -3.57 -11.56
N ASN A 79 -0.66 -4.62 -11.12
CA ASN A 79 -0.53 -5.88 -11.84
C ASN A 79 -0.10 -5.66 -13.31
N ALA A 80 1.01 -4.94 -13.47
CA ALA A 80 1.49 -4.47 -14.76
C ALA A 80 2.06 -5.61 -15.62
N SER A 81 1.62 -5.67 -16.88
CA SER A 81 2.20 -6.54 -17.91
C SER A 81 3.54 -6.01 -18.43
N GLN A 82 4.29 -6.85 -19.13
CA GLN A 82 5.57 -6.44 -19.71
C GLN A 82 5.38 -5.24 -20.66
N ALA A 83 4.34 -5.27 -21.49
CA ALA A 83 4.04 -4.18 -22.42
C ALA A 83 3.77 -2.85 -21.71
N GLN A 84 3.08 -2.87 -20.56
CA GLN A 84 2.81 -1.66 -19.77
C GLN A 84 4.09 -1.09 -19.15
N ILE A 85 4.96 -1.94 -18.61
CA ILE A 85 6.25 -1.53 -18.04
C ILE A 85 7.14 -0.93 -19.14
N LEU A 86 7.24 -1.59 -20.30
CA LEU A 86 7.99 -1.10 -21.47
C LEU A 86 7.44 0.24 -21.97
N ALA A 87 6.13 0.43 -22.00
CA ALA A 87 5.52 1.69 -22.44
C ALA A 87 5.85 2.86 -21.50
N VAL A 88 6.11 2.60 -20.21
CA VAL A 88 6.45 3.65 -19.24
C VAL A 88 7.93 3.97 -19.23
N PHE A 89 8.79 2.96 -19.13
CA PHE A 89 10.23 3.14 -18.95
C PHE A 89 11.05 3.07 -20.25
N GLY A 90 10.42 2.69 -21.36
CA GLY A 90 11.11 2.39 -22.61
C GLY A 90 11.71 0.98 -22.63
N ASN A 91 12.40 0.66 -23.71
CA ASN A 91 13.04 -0.62 -23.99
C ASN A 91 14.52 -0.42 -24.41
N GLU A 92 15.20 -1.49 -24.85
CA GLU A 92 16.61 -1.42 -25.28
C GLU A 92 16.85 -0.45 -26.46
N ARG A 93 15.84 -0.22 -27.32
CA ARG A 93 15.95 0.65 -28.49
C ARG A 93 15.64 2.11 -28.19
N SER A 94 14.75 2.38 -27.24
CA SER A 94 14.39 3.75 -26.87
C SER A 94 14.00 3.88 -25.41
N HIS A 95 14.50 4.94 -24.78
CA HIS A 95 14.18 5.35 -23.41
C HIS A 95 12.96 6.29 -23.34
N GLU A 96 12.43 6.70 -24.50
CA GLU A 96 11.38 7.72 -24.63
C GLU A 96 9.97 7.17 -24.36
N GLY A 97 9.79 6.50 -23.22
CA GLY A 97 8.50 6.03 -22.74
C GLY A 97 7.64 7.15 -22.13
N LYS A 98 6.50 6.78 -21.56
CA LYS A 98 5.58 7.71 -20.89
C LYS A 98 6.28 8.56 -19.83
N LEU A 99 7.12 7.96 -18.99
CA LEU A 99 7.87 8.69 -17.96
C LEU A 99 8.74 9.80 -18.57
N TRP A 100 9.51 9.48 -19.62
CA TRP A 100 10.34 10.45 -20.31
C TRP A 100 9.52 11.65 -20.82
N SER A 101 8.35 11.40 -21.42
CA SER A 101 7.49 12.47 -21.94
C SER A 101 6.90 13.39 -20.86
N TRP A 102 6.87 12.95 -19.61
CA TRP A 102 6.32 13.72 -18.48
C TRP A 102 7.40 14.54 -17.76
N VAL A 103 8.67 14.14 -17.87
CA VAL A 103 9.80 14.81 -17.22
C VAL A 103 10.06 16.17 -17.85
N ARG A 104 10.15 17.21 -16.99
CA ARG A 104 10.61 18.54 -17.37
C ARG A 104 12.13 18.64 -17.17
N PRO A 105 12.92 18.87 -18.24
CA PRO A 105 14.37 18.93 -18.14
C PRO A 105 14.87 19.91 -17.07
N GLY A 106 15.77 19.46 -16.20
CA GLY A 106 16.39 20.23 -15.10
C GLY A 106 15.44 20.62 -13.97
N ARG A 107 14.16 20.23 -14.02
CA ARG A 107 13.12 20.65 -13.08
C ARG A 107 12.50 19.49 -12.30
N SER A 108 12.09 18.44 -12.99
CA SER A 108 11.38 17.33 -12.35
C SER A 108 12.33 16.49 -11.50
N ASP A 109 11.94 16.20 -10.27
CA ASP A 109 12.43 15.01 -9.57
C ASP A 109 11.64 13.80 -10.03
N VAL A 110 12.32 12.68 -10.19
CA VAL A 110 11.70 11.40 -10.59
C VAL A 110 11.77 10.44 -9.44
N PHE A 111 10.64 9.82 -9.11
CA PHE A 111 10.55 8.78 -8.10
C PHE A 111 9.98 7.50 -8.72
N VAL A 112 10.70 6.40 -8.61
CA VAL A 112 10.27 5.10 -9.10
C VAL A 112 10.14 4.15 -7.92
N TYR A 113 8.95 3.57 -7.77
CA TYR A 113 8.65 2.58 -6.76
C TYR A 113 8.18 1.29 -7.42
N TYR A 114 8.79 0.17 -7.06
CA TYR A 114 8.38 -1.17 -7.48
C TYR A 114 8.15 -2.05 -6.26
N SER A 115 6.97 -2.67 -6.16
CA SER A 115 6.70 -3.79 -5.24
C SER A 115 6.20 -4.98 -6.03
N GLY A 116 6.85 -6.13 -5.86
CA GLY A 116 6.55 -7.36 -6.59
C GLY A 116 7.71 -8.35 -6.59
N HIS A 117 7.64 -9.35 -7.45
CA HIS A 117 8.73 -10.29 -7.66
C HIS A 117 9.85 -9.71 -8.54
N GLY A 118 11.08 -9.94 -8.13
CA GLY A 118 12.22 -9.93 -9.02
C GLY A 118 12.65 -11.36 -9.33
N ALA A 119 13.44 -11.55 -10.38
CA ALA A 119 14.07 -12.82 -10.66
C ALA A 119 15.46 -12.65 -11.28
N PRO A 120 16.38 -13.59 -11.02
CA PRO A 120 17.67 -13.65 -11.69
C PRO A 120 17.49 -14.30 -13.07
N GLY A 121 18.16 -13.79 -14.09
CA GLY A 121 18.39 -14.54 -15.32
C GLY A 121 19.19 -15.79 -15.01
N LEU A 122 18.72 -16.95 -15.46
CA LEU A 122 19.38 -18.24 -15.24
C LEU A 122 20.70 -18.34 -16.00
N ARG A 123 20.81 -17.64 -17.14
CA ARG A 123 21.98 -17.68 -18.03
C ARG A 123 22.93 -16.52 -17.79
N ASP A 124 22.41 -15.29 -17.75
CA ASP A 124 23.21 -14.08 -17.68
C ASP A 124 23.41 -13.53 -16.26
N ARG A 125 22.70 -14.09 -15.27
CA ARG A 125 22.72 -13.69 -13.86
C ARG A 125 22.41 -12.21 -13.63
N ARG A 126 21.70 -11.58 -14.57
CA ARG A 126 21.17 -10.21 -14.41
C ARG A 126 19.88 -10.23 -13.59
N GLY A 127 19.57 -9.11 -12.94
CA GLY A 127 18.31 -8.95 -12.21
C GLY A 127 17.21 -8.40 -13.11
N TYR A 128 16.00 -8.95 -12.97
CA TYR A 128 14.82 -8.55 -13.73
C TYR A 128 13.67 -8.24 -12.78
N LEU A 129 12.95 -7.15 -13.04
CA LEU A 129 11.60 -6.99 -12.51
C LEU A 129 10.67 -7.97 -13.22
N LEU A 130 9.74 -8.59 -12.49
CA LEU A 130 8.80 -9.55 -13.05
C LEU A 130 7.44 -8.87 -13.31
N PRO A 131 7.08 -8.62 -14.58
CA PRO A 131 5.70 -8.34 -14.97
C PRO A 131 4.75 -9.50 -14.62
N VAL A 132 3.46 -9.21 -14.45
CA VAL A 132 2.49 -10.24 -14.00
C VAL A 132 2.21 -11.34 -15.03
N ASP A 133 2.54 -11.10 -16.29
CA ASP A 133 2.41 -12.02 -17.41
C ASP A 133 3.74 -12.67 -17.84
N SER A 134 4.79 -12.49 -17.04
CA SER A 134 6.10 -13.12 -17.27
C SER A 134 6.17 -14.54 -16.72
N ASP A 135 7.19 -15.27 -17.16
CA ASP A 135 7.55 -16.58 -16.66
C ASP A 135 8.99 -16.53 -16.13
N PRO A 136 9.21 -16.74 -14.81
CA PRO A 136 10.53 -16.75 -14.19
C PRO A 136 11.55 -17.66 -14.89
N ALA A 137 11.11 -18.77 -15.51
CA ALA A 137 12.00 -19.70 -16.20
C ALA A 137 12.51 -19.15 -17.55
N THR A 138 11.87 -18.12 -18.08
CA THR A 138 12.23 -17.43 -19.33
C THR A 138 12.37 -15.92 -19.13
N VAL A 139 12.75 -15.51 -17.91
CA VAL A 139 12.78 -14.10 -17.51
C VAL A 139 13.71 -13.24 -18.38
N GLU A 140 14.74 -13.81 -19.00
CA GLU A 140 15.59 -13.08 -19.93
C GLU A 140 14.87 -12.62 -21.20
N ILE A 141 13.69 -13.19 -21.50
CA ILE A 141 12.86 -12.87 -22.66
C ILE A 141 11.69 -11.95 -22.26
N ASN A 142 10.98 -12.30 -21.18
CA ASN A 142 9.72 -11.63 -20.81
C ASN A 142 9.80 -10.76 -19.54
N GLY A 143 10.92 -10.80 -18.80
CA GLY A 143 11.18 -9.88 -17.70
C GLY A 143 11.55 -8.46 -18.17
N TYR A 144 11.67 -7.54 -17.21
CA TYR A 144 12.21 -6.20 -17.47
C TYR A 144 13.58 -6.03 -16.79
N PRO A 145 14.70 -5.96 -17.54
CA PRO A 145 16.03 -5.92 -16.94
C PRO A 145 16.27 -4.67 -16.07
N LEU A 146 16.85 -4.85 -14.87
CA LEU A 146 17.16 -3.75 -13.95
C LEU A 146 18.22 -2.78 -14.49
N ASP A 147 19.25 -3.31 -15.13
CA ASP A 147 20.28 -2.48 -15.76
C ASP A 147 19.71 -1.67 -16.94
N LEU A 148 18.73 -2.21 -17.67
CA LEU A 148 17.98 -1.45 -18.66
C LEU A 148 17.17 -0.33 -18.00
N LEU A 149 16.47 -0.61 -16.89
CA LEU A 149 15.77 0.41 -16.10
C LEU A 149 16.72 1.58 -15.78
N TYR A 150 17.86 1.27 -15.16
CA TYR A 150 18.81 2.31 -14.74
C TYR A 150 19.42 3.06 -15.93
N ARG A 151 19.77 2.36 -17.02
CA ARG A 151 20.26 3.02 -18.25
C ARG A 151 19.24 3.98 -18.85
N ASN A 152 17.95 3.63 -18.83
CA ASN A 152 16.90 4.50 -19.36
C ASN A 152 16.59 5.66 -18.42
N LEU A 153 16.58 5.42 -17.10
CA LEU A 153 16.42 6.48 -16.10
C LEU A 153 17.59 7.48 -16.14
N ALA A 154 18.82 7.03 -16.35
CA ALA A 154 20.01 7.88 -16.47
C ALA A 154 19.97 8.84 -17.67
N LYS A 155 19.17 8.52 -18.69
CA LYS A 155 18.97 9.38 -19.87
C LYS A 155 17.89 10.45 -19.64
N LEU A 156 17.12 10.35 -18.56
CA LEU A 156 16.17 11.39 -18.19
C LEU A 156 16.94 12.65 -17.83
N LYS A 157 16.55 13.80 -18.39
CA LYS A 157 17.08 15.11 -18.00
C LYS A 157 16.45 15.59 -16.68
N ALA A 158 16.17 14.69 -15.74
CA ALA A 158 15.59 15.02 -14.45
C ALA A 158 16.59 15.78 -13.55
N ARG A 159 16.09 16.49 -12.54
CA ARG A 159 16.92 17.11 -11.49
C ARG A 159 17.52 16.04 -10.56
N SER A 160 16.70 15.05 -10.21
CA SER A 160 17.09 13.92 -9.38
C SER A 160 16.28 12.68 -9.77
N VAL A 161 16.82 11.49 -9.50
CA VAL A 161 16.12 10.21 -9.69
C VAL A 161 16.30 9.36 -8.44
N THR A 162 15.20 8.96 -7.83
CA THR A 162 15.17 8.02 -6.70
C THR A 162 14.41 6.76 -7.11
N VAL A 163 14.98 5.59 -6.85
CA VAL A 163 14.40 4.28 -7.15
C VAL A 163 14.33 3.45 -5.88
N LEU A 164 13.15 2.92 -5.59
CA LEU A 164 12.86 2.03 -4.47
C LEU A 164 12.32 0.70 -4.99
N LEU A 165 12.98 -0.39 -4.62
CA LEU A 165 12.65 -1.73 -5.08
C LEU A 165 12.34 -2.64 -3.89
N ASP A 166 11.06 -2.87 -3.62
CA ASP A 166 10.59 -3.92 -2.72
C ASP A 166 10.41 -5.25 -3.48
N ALA A 167 11.55 -5.90 -3.76
CA ALA A 167 11.61 -7.13 -4.53
C ALA A 167 12.81 -8.01 -4.13
N CYS A 168 12.62 -9.33 -4.18
CA CYS A 168 13.70 -10.31 -4.09
C CYS A 168 14.26 -10.57 -5.50
N PHE A 169 15.59 -10.56 -5.68
CA PHE A 169 16.20 -10.93 -6.95
C PHE A 169 16.93 -12.28 -6.93
N SER A 170 16.91 -12.99 -5.80
CA SER A 170 17.53 -14.31 -5.61
C SER A 170 16.76 -15.47 -6.25
N GLY A 171 15.57 -15.21 -6.79
CA GLY A 171 14.63 -16.21 -7.30
C GLY A 171 13.83 -16.93 -6.21
N ALA A 172 14.06 -16.56 -4.94
CA ALA A 172 13.25 -16.96 -3.80
C ALA A 172 12.16 -15.92 -3.49
N SER A 173 11.04 -16.38 -2.95
CA SER A 173 9.98 -15.55 -2.40
C SER A 173 9.58 -16.03 -1.00
N GLU A 174 8.82 -15.22 -0.27
CA GLU A 174 8.23 -15.63 1.02
C GLU A 174 7.33 -16.88 0.91
N ARG A 175 6.81 -17.17 -0.29
CA ARG A 175 5.99 -18.36 -0.58
C ARG A 175 6.77 -19.50 -1.23
N GLY A 176 8.10 -19.45 -1.21
CA GLY A 176 8.98 -20.44 -1.82
C GLY A 176 9.60 -19.97 -3.12
N MET A 177 10.25 -20.90 -3.82
CA MET A 177 11.00 -20.58 -5.05
C MET A 177 10.08 -20.19 -6.20
N LEU A 178 10.48 -19.17 -6.97
CA LEU A 178 9.76 -18.75 -8.18
C LEU A 178 9.89 -19.76 -9.32
N ILE A 179 11.02 -20.50 -9.35
CA ILE A 179 11.27 -21.58 -10.30
C ILE A 179 11.29 -22.89 -9.52
N LYS A 180 10.34 -23.78 -9.82
CA LYS A 180 10.22 -25.08 -9.15
C LYS A 180 11.47 -25.93 -9.42
N ALA A 181 11.93 -26.65 -8.39
CA ALA A 181 13.09 -27.55 -8.44
C ALA A 181 14.42 -26.90 -8.89
N ALA A 182 14.54 -25.57 -8.82
CA ALA A 182 15.79 -24.85 -9.04
C ALA A 182 16.42 -24.42 -7.71
N SER A 183 17.75 -24.40 -7.65
CA SER A 183 18.47 -23.73 -6.56
C SER A 183 18.40 -22.21 -6.74
N PRO A 184 18.43 -21.42 -5.65
CA PRO A 184 18.54 -19.96 -5.76
C PRO A 184 19.73 -19.55 -6.62
N VAL A 185 19.54 -18.54 -7.47
CA VAL A 185 20.60 -17.95 -8.28
C VAL A 185 20.75 -16.50 -7.83
N PHE A 186 21.96 -16.13 -7.45
CA PHE A 186 22.22 -14.79 -6.96
C PHE A 186 22.59 -13.85 -8.11
N VAL A 187 21.97 -12.68 -8.12
CA VAL A 187 22.24 -11.65 -9.13
C VAL A 187 23.63 -11.05 -8.88
N LYS A 188 24.40 -10.87 -9.95
CA LYS A 188 25.63 -10.10 -9.90
C LYS A 188 25.24 -8.64 -9.64
N THR A 189 25.64 -8.09 -8.49
CA THR A 189 25.27 -6.76 -8.01
C THR A 189 25.26 -5.72 -9.12
N VAL A 190 24.09 -5.13 -9.37
CA VAL A 190 23.84 -4.08 -10.39
C VAL A 190 24.49 -2.73 -10.00
N ALA A 191 25.23 -2.71 -8.88
CA ALA A 191 25.83 -1.52 -8.29
C ALA A 191 26.92 -0.87 -9.15
N SER A 192 27.57 -1.61 -10.07
CA SER A 192 28.63 -1.04 -10.92
C SER A 192 28.10 -0.09 -12.00
N ASP A 193 26.80 -0.18 -12.35
CA ASP A 193 26.24 0.45 -13.55
C ASP A 193 25.20 1.53 -13.24
N VAL A 194 24.96 1.83 -11.94
CA VAL A 194 24.09 2.94 -11.54
C VAL A 194 24.79 4.25 -11.86
N ALA A 195 24.29 4.96 -12.88
CA ALA A 195 24.85 6.23 -13.31
C ALA A 195 24.86 7.27 -12.18
N SER A 196 25.88 8.12 -12.18
CA SER A 196 25.97 9.28 -11.28
C SER A 196 24.66 10.08 -11.32
N GLY A 197 24.01 10.26 -10.16
CA GLY A 197 22.77 11.04 -10.02
C GLY A 197 21.51 10.21 -9.79
N ILE A 198 21.58 8.87 -9.83
CA ILE A 198 20.49 7.99 -9.40
C ILE A 198 20.75 7.52 -7.96
N THR A 199 19.73 7.63 -7.12
CA THR A 199 19.69 7.00 -5.79
C THR A 199 18.83 5.75 -5.86
N VAL A 200 19.34 4.62 -5.37
CA VAL A 200 18.65 3.33 -5.37
C VAL A 200 18.63 2.76 -3.96
N LEU A 201 17.44 2.36 -3.51
CA LEU A 201 17.23 1.56 -2.32
C LEU A 201 16.51 0.27 -2.70
N SER A 202 17.02 -0.89 -2.29
CA SER A 202 16.33 -2.18 -2.48
C SER A 202 16.14 -2.91 -1.16
N ALA A 203 15.05 -3.67 -1.06
CA ALA A 203 14.63 -4.36 0.16
C ALA A 203 15.64 -5.35 0.72
N ALA A 204 16.46 -5.93 -0.15
CA ALA A 204 17.38 -7.00 0.17
C ALA A 204 18.63 -6.91 -0.72
N GLN A 205 19.73 -7.52 -0.25
CA GLN A 205 20.87 -7.84 -1.10
C GLN A 205 20.53 -8.98 -2.08
N GLY A 206 21.35 -9.16 -3.12
CA GLY A 206 21.09 -10.11 -4.20
C GLY A 206 20.94 -11.58 -3.78
N ASP A 207 21.35 -11.92 -2.56
CA ASP A 207 21.30 -13.23 -1.92
C ASP A 207 20.31 -13.36 -0.76
N GLN A 208 19.53 -12.32 -0.50
CA GLN A 208 18.58 -12.25 0.61
C GLN A 208 17.12 -12.29 0.11
N VAL A 209 16.21 -12.61 1.03
CA VAL A 209 14.75 -12.58 0.82
C VAL A 209 14.21 -11.29 1.44
N ALA A 210 13.36 -10.60 0.70
CA ALA A 210 12.55 -9.48 1.17
C ALA A 210 11.28 -10.00 1.86
N SER A 211 11.16 -9.69 3.15
CA SER A 211 10.07 -10.16 3.98
C SER A 211 8.85 -9.24 4.01
N TRP A 212 7.73 -9.78 4.45
CA TRP A 212 6.47 -9.06 4.64
C TRP A 212 6.21 -8.78 6.11
N ASP A 213 5.84 -7.55 6.44
CA ASP A 213 5.32 -7.20 7.76
C ASP A 213 3.82 -7.45 7.80
N GLN A 214 3.44 -8.66 8.22
CA GLN A 214 2.04 -9.09 8.27
C GLN A 214 1.16 -8.20 9.17
N ALA A 215 1.73 -7.65 10.25
CA ALA A 215 1.01 -6.78 11.17
C ALA A 215 0.71 -5.42 10.51
N ALA A 216 1.68 -4.87 9.77
CA ALA A 216 1.49 -3.64 9.01
C ALA A 216 0.72 -3.84 7.70
N LYS A 217 0.59 -5.09 7.23
CA LYS A 217 0.08 -5.45 5.89
C LYS A 217 0.84 -4.72 4.77
N LEU A 218 2.16 -4.63 4.91
CA LEU A 218 3.11 -4.02 3.98
C LEU A 218 4.33 -4.94 3.80
N GLY A 219 5.11 -4.74 2.75
CA GLY A 219 6.48 -5.21 2.69
C GLY A 219 7.29 -4.68 3.88
N LEU A 220 8.18 -5.50 4.46
CA LEU A 220 9.00 -5.08 5.60
C LEU A 220 9.84 -3.86 5.23
N PHE A 221 10.43 -3.88 4.03
CA PHE A 221 11.18 -2.75 3.50
C PHE A 221 10.29 -1.52 3.34
N THR A 222 9.13 -1.66 2.68
CA THR A 222 8.18 -0.56 2.53
C THR A 222 7.78 0.07 3.85
N ASN A 223 7.41 -0.74 4.85
CA ASN A 223 7.03 -0.26 6.17
C ASN A 223 8.14 0.57 6.82
N TYR A 224 9.36 0.04 6.85
CA TYR A 224 10.48 0.70 7.51
C TYR A 224 10.98 1.91 6.72
N VAL A 225 11.04 1.85 5.39
CA VAL A 225 11.38 3.03 4.57
C VAL A 225 10.39 4.16 4.81
N LEU A 226 9.09 3.87 4.81
CA LEU A 226 8.07 4.89 5.08
C LEU A 226 8.25 5.48 6.48
N LYS A 227 8.42 4.65 7.52
CA LYS A 227 8.73 5.14 8.88
C LYS A 227 9.95 6.07 8.90
N GLY A 228 11.03 5.65 8.24
CA GLY A 228 12.24 6.46 8.08
C GLY A 228 11.94 7.81 7.44
N PHE A 229 11.24 7.81 6.31
CA PHE A 229 10.83 9.02 5.58
C PHE A 229 9.85 9.92 6.35
N TYR A 230 9.00 9.33 7.20
CA TYR A 230 8.11 10.06 8.10
C TYR A 230 8.83 10.68 9.31
N GLY A 231 10.15 10.47 9.44
CA GLY A 231 11.01 11.16 10.40
C GLY A 231 11.66 10.26 11.44
N GLU A 232 11.43 8.94 11.43
CA GLU A 232 12.17 8.04 12.31
C GLU A 232 13.68 8.08 12.01
N ALA A 233 14.06 8.20 10.74
CA ALA A 233 15.47 8.23 10.34
C ALA A 233 16.18 9.54 10.74
N ASP A 234 15.44 10.63 10.99
CA ASP A 234 15.98 11.93 11.42
C ASP A 234 16.19 11.99 12.95
N LYS A 235 15.74 10.98 13.71
CA LYS A 235 15.95 10.96 15.16
C LYS A 235 17.42 10.81 15.52
N ALA A 236 17.80 11.29 16.70
CA ALA A 236 19.19 11.36 17.17
C ALA A 236 19.97 10.03 17.14
N ASP A 237 19.28 8.88 17.14
CA ASP A 237 19.92 7.57 17.05
C ASP A 237 20.49 7.27 15.64
N TRP A 238 19.91 7.86 14.59
CA TRP A 238 20.28 7.60 13.18
C TRP A 238 20.56 8.87 12.35
N GLY A 239 20.10 10.02 12.80
CA GLY A 239 20.19 11.31 12.12
C GLY A 239 20.43 12.49 13.06
N ASN A 240 20.17 13.69 12.57
CA ASN A 240 20.61 14.93 13.23
C ASN A 240 19.47 15.81 13.77
N GLY A 241 18.20 15.44 13.54
CA GLY A 241 17.03 16.17 14.01
C GLY A 241 16.84 17.52 13.31
N ASP A 242 17.38 17.69 12.11
CA ASP A 242 17.29 18.95 11.35
C ASP A 242 15.96 19.10 10.58
N GLY A 243 15.11 18.07 10.62
CA GLY A 243 13.83 18.02 9.95
C GLY A 243 13.92 17.57 8.50
N GLN A 244 15.11 17.21 7.98
CA GLN A 244 15.28 16.57 6.69
C GLN A 244 15.63 15.09 6.88
N VAL A 245 15.41 14.29 5.85
CA VAL A 245 15.85 12.89 5.82
C VAL A 245 16.77 12.69 4.63
N THR A 246 18.03 12.39 4.92
CA THR A 246 19.07 12.10 3.94
C THR A 246 19.20 10.61 3.66
N LEU A 247 19.87 10.25 2.55
CA LEU A 247 20.18 8.87 2.23
C LEU A 247 21.02 8.17 3.31
N ALA A 248 21.95 8.90 3.94
CA ALA A 248 22.79 8.38 5.02
C ALA A 248 21.96 7.98 6.24
N GLU A 249 21.01 8.83 6.63
CA GLU A 249 20.13 8.62 7.78
C GLU A 249 19.18 7.44 7.55
N VAL A 250 18.60 7.37 6.35
CA VAL A 250 17.75 6.23 5.97
C VAL A 250 18.55 4.93 5.97
N ARG A 251 19.78 4.96 5.48
CA ARG A 251 20.65 3.78 5.54
C ARG A 251 20.92 3.35 6.98
N ALA A 252 21.32 4.27 7.85
CA ALA A 252 21.60 3.97 9.25
C ALA A 252 20.37 3.38 9.96
N TYR A 253 19.20 3.99 9.75
CA TYR A 253 17.93 3.50 10.30
C TYR A 253 17.57 2.09 9.78
N LEU A 254 17.68 1.83 8.48
CA LEU A 254 17.34 0.50 7.91
C LEU A 254 18.36 -0.58 8.32
N ASP A 255 19.65 -0.24 8.37
CA ASP A 255 20.71 -1.17 8.79
C ASP A 255 20.52 -1.60 10.25
N ASP A 256 19.89 -0.77 11.08
CA ASP A 256 19.58 -1.07 12.47
C ASP A 256 18.18 -1.68 12.64
N GLU A 257 17.13 -0.87 12.49
CA GLU A 257 15.75 -1.20 12.88
C GLU A 257 15.09 -2.24 11.96
N MET A 258 15.23 -2.10 10.65
CA MET A 258 14.66 -3.07 9.70
C MET A 258 15.39 -4.41 9.80
N THR A 259 16.72 -4.37 9.87
CA THR A 259 17.56 -5.56 9.99
C THR A 259 17.30 -6.29 11.31
N TYR A 260 17.17 -5.55 12.42
CA TYR A 260 16.80 -6.11 13.71
C TYR A 260 15.40 -6.75 13.66
N ALA A 261 14.41 -6.09 13.06
CA ALA A 261 13.07 -6.62 12.91
C ALA A 261 13.03 -7.92 12.09
N ALA A 262 13.78 -7.98 10.98
CA ALA A 262 13.89 -9.18 10.16
C ALA A 262 14.46 -10.37 10.97
N ARG A 263 15.53 -10.13 11.73
CA ARG A 263 16.13 -11.15 12.61
C ARG A 263 15.17 -11.58 13.70
N ARG A 264 14.55 -10.62 14.38
CA ARG A 264 13.71 -10.87 15.56
C ARG A 264 12.40 -11.59 15.24
N ARG A 265 11.81 -11.30 14.08
CA ARG A 265 10.49 -11.82 13.67
C ARG A 265 10.58 -13.04 12.76
N PHE A 266 11.58 -13.09 11.89
CA PHE A 266 11.66 -14.12 10.85
C PHE A 266 12.91 -15.00 10.96
N THR A 267 13.83 -14.70 11.89
CA THR A 267 15.12 -15.42 12.02
C THR A 267 15.92 -15.38 10.72
N ARG A 268 15.82 -14.29 9.97
CA ARG A 268 16.50 -14.07 8.69
C ARG A 268 17.36 -12.82 8.75
N VAL A 269 18.40 -12.80 7.93
CA VAL A 269 19.16 -11.57 7.66
C VAL A 269 18.57 -10.95 6.40
N GLN A 270 18.00 -9.76 6.55
CA GLN A 270 17.60 -8.90 5.46
C GLN A 270 18.22 -7.54 5.70
N GLN A 271 19.05 -7.10 4.77
CA GLN A 271 19.69 -5.80 4.78
C GLN A 271 19.35 -5.08 3.49
N ALA A 272 18.93 -3.81 3.60
CA ALA A 272 18.65 -3.01 2.43
C ALA A 272 19.94 -2.75 1.64
N SER A 273 19.86 -2.72 0.31
CA SER A 273 20.94 -2.17 -0.51
C SER A 273 20.70 -0.70 -0.73
N VAL A 274 21.70 0.13 -0.46
CA VAL A 274 21.61 1.59 -0.58
C VAL A 274 22.77 2.09 -1.44
N ILE A 275 22.45 2.66 -2.58
CA ILE A 275 23.40 3.17 -3.58
C ILE A 275 23.03 4.62 -3.91
N GLY A 276 23.99 5.53 -3.88
CA GLY A 276 23.77 6.94 -4.23
C GLY A 276 24.64 7.87 -3.40
N ASN A 277 24.41 9.17 -3.55
CA ASN A 277 25.07 10.19 -2.76
C ASN A 277 24.51 10.18 -1.33
N SER A 278 25.34 9.89 -0.33
CA SER A 278 24.96 9.85 1.08
C SER A 278 24.33 11.15 1.60
N ARG A 279 24.67 12.29 1.00
CA ARG A 279 24.11 13.62 1.33
C ARG A 279 22.84 13.96 0.54
N ALA A 280 22.33 13.07 -0.32
CA ALA A 280 21.09 13.32 -1.03
C ALA A 280 19.94 13.42 -0.02
N VAL A 281 19.21 14.54 -0.07
CA VAL A 281 18.00 14.75 0.73
C VAL A 281 16.85 14.05 0.02
N LEU A 282 16.26 13.04 0.68
CA LEU A 282 15.13 12.26 0.16
C LEU A 282 13.79 12.84 0.63
N VAL A 283 13.77 13.39 1.85
CA VAL A 283 12.61 14.12 2.39
C VAL A 283 13.09 15.49 2.85
N PRO A 284 12.68 16.59 2.18
CA PRO A 284 13.17 17.92 2.49
C PRO A 284 12.54 18.51 3.76
N GLN A 285 11.39 18.00 4.21
CA GLN A 285 10.80 18.31 5.51
C GLN A 285 10.02 17.12 6.04
N THR A 286 10.35 16.65 7.24
CA THR A 286 9.60 15.63 7.96
C THR A 286 8.23 16.18 8.38
N PRO A 287 7.17 15.35 8.34
CA PRO A 287 5.87 15.74 8.86
C PRO A 287 5.91 16.06 10.36
N LYS A 288 5.45 17.26 10.74
CA LYS A 288 5.53 17.79 12.12
C LYS A 288 4.53 17.17 13.11
N THR A 289 3.62 16.29 12.70
CA THR A 289 2.60 15.70 13.60
C THR A 289 2.62 14.17 13.62
N PRO A 290 2.64 13.54 14.81
CA PRO A 290 2.58 12.08 14.99
C PRO A 290 1.35 11.40 14.35
N ASN A 291 0.26 12.15 14.11
CA ASN A 291 -0.96 11.62 13.48
C ASN A 291 -0.80 11.28 11.99
N GLN A 292 0.27 11.72 11.32
CA GLN A 292 0.60 11.24 9.97
C GLN A 292 1.50 9.99 10.00
N VAL A 293 2.29 9.81 11.06
CA VAL A 293 3.09 8.59 11.29
C VAL A 293 2.20 7.40 11.70
N ALA A 294 1.08 7.67 12.38
CA ALA A 294 0.05 6.67 12.70
C ALA A 294 -0.82 6.23 11.49
N ALA A 295 -0.71 6.94 10.35
CA ALA A 295 -1.46 6.69 9.11
C ALA A 295 -0.71 5.81 8.09
N ILE A 296 0.31 5.07 8.53
CA ILE A 296 0.89 3.96 7.74
C ILE A 296 -0.09 2.75 7.68
N SER A 297 -1.26 2.85 8.33
CA SER A 297 -2.45 2.07 7.96
C SER A 297 -3.06 2.64 6.67
N VAL A 298 -3.01 1.84 5.60
CA VAL A 298 -3.55 2.09 4.25
C VAL A 298 -4.81 3.00 4.25
N PRO A 299 -4.79 4.18 3.61
CA PRO A 299 -6.00 4.96 3.42
C PRO A 299 -6.91 4.27 2.40
N THR A 300 -8.18 4.08 2.77
CA THR A 300 -9.22 3.52 1.90
C THR A 300 -9.43 4.43 0.67
N PRO A 301 -9.53 3.90 -0.57
CA PRO A 301 -9.75 4.73 -1.75
C PRO A 301 -11.11 5.41 -1.71
N LYS A 302 -11.14 6.75 -1.83
CA LYS A 302 -12.37 7.53 -2.06
C LYS A 302 -12.94 7.18 -3.44
N LYS A 303 -14.01 6.36 -3.48
CA LYS A 303 -14.86 6.23 -4.67
C LYS A 303 -15.86 7.38 -4.76
N SER A 304 -15.95 8.00 -5.94
CA SER A 304 -16.99 8.97 -6.30
C SER A 304 -18.39 8.35 -6.24
N ALA A 305 -19.38 9.13 -5.78
CA ALA A 305 -20.74 8.66 -5.56
C ALA A 305 -21.50 8.30 -6.87
N PRO A 306 -22.15 7.12 -6.94
CA PRO A 306 -23.22 6.87 -7.90
C PRO A 306 -24.58 7.31 -7.34
N LYS A 307 -25.40 7.96 -8.16
CA LYS A 307 -26.80 8.27 -7.85
C LYS A 307 -27.63 6.98 -7.82
N PRO A 308 -28.57 6.80 -6.87
CA PRO A 308 -29.38 5.59 -6.82
C PRO A 308 -30.53 5.62 -7.85
N SER A 309 -30.61 4.58 -8.69
CA SER A 309 -31.84 4.19 -9.39
C SER A 309 -32.77 3.45 -8.42
N LYS A 310 -34.09 3.71 -8.53
CA LYS A 310 -35.13 3.13 -7.66
C LYS A 310 -35.08 1.59 -7.68
N LEU A 311 -35.05 0.96 -6.50
CA LEU A 311 -35.12 -0.49 -6.31
C LEU A 311 -36.42 -1.06 -6.94
N GLY A 312 -36.33 -2.10 -7.76
CA GLY A 312 -37.47 -2.79 -8.38
C GLY A 312 -38.00 -3.96 -7.54
N LEU A 313 -39.30 -4.22 -7.60
CA LEU A 313 -39.96 -5.39 -6.98
C LEU A 313 -39.62 -6.68 -7.73
N TYR A 314 -39.35 -7.76 -7.00
CA TYR A 314 -39.41 -9.13 -7.53
C TYR A 314 -40.80 -9.70 -7.26
N ASP A 315 -41.51 -10.15 -8.30
CA ASP A 315 -42.88 -10.71 -8.23
C ASP A 315 -42.99 -11.99 -9.11
N GLY A 316 -41.94 -12.83 -9.19
CA GLY A 316 -41.92 -14.04 -10.04
C GLY A 316 -42.02 -15.36 -9.25
N PRO A 317 -42.80 -16.36 -9.71
CA PRO A 317 -43.03 -17.61 -8.96
C PRO A 317 -41.76 -18.44 -8.77
N ASP A 318 -41.76 -19.28 -7.72
CA ASP A 318 -40.64 -19.89 -6.97
C ASP A 318 -39.49 -20.63 -7.73
N GLU A 319 -39.29 -20.48 -9.04
CA GLU A 319 -38.24 -21.24 -9.77
C GLU A 319 -37.46 -20.48 -10.87
N ASP A 320 -37.71 -19.20 -11.18
CA ASP A 320 -36.90 -18.47 -12.18
C ASP A 320 -35.57 -17.93 -11.60
N MET A 321 -34.61 -18.86 -11.45
CA MET A 321 -33.28 -18.59 -10.88
C MET A 321 -32.46 -17.56 -11.66
N GLY A 322 -32.74 -17.36 -12.95
CA GLY A 322 -32.03 -16.38 -13.78
C GLY A 322 -32.35 -14.95 -13.37
N LYS A 323 -33.63 -14.64 -13.16
CA LYS A 323 -34.06 -13.30 -12.70
C LYS A 323 -33.70 -13.04 -11.25
N ALA A 324 -33.76 -14.06 -10.40
CA ALA A 324 -33.32 -13.96 -9.01
C ALA A 324 -31.81 -13.63 -8.92
N LEU A 325 -30.99 -14.22 -9.80
CA LEU A 325 -29.56 -13.93 -9.86
C LEU A 325 -29.28 -12.50 -10.35
N ALA A 326 -29.97 -12.05 -11.40
CA ALA A 326 -29.85 -10.67 -11.88
C ALA A 326 -30.24 -9.65 -10.80
N LEU A 327 -31.31 -9.92 -10.06
CA LEU A 327 -31.74 -9.04 -8.97
C LEU A 327 -30.76 -9.05 -7.78
N LEU A 328 -30.15 -10.20 -7.45
CA LEU A 328 -29.07 -10.26 -6.47
C LEU A 328 -27.86 -9.42 -6.91
N GLN A 329 -27.53 -9.43 -8.21
CA GLN A 329 -26.43 -8.64 -8.77
C GLN A 329 -26.76 -7.14 -8.75
N ASP A 330 -27.94 -6.75 -9.23
CA ASP A 330 -28.36 -5.33 -9.31
C ASP A 330 -28.55 -4.68 -7.95
N HIS A 331 -28.84 -5.47 -6.92
CA HIS A 331 -29.10 -4.99 -5.55
C HIS A 331 -28.12 -5.54 -4.52
N GLN A 332 -26.95 -6.01 -4.97
CA GLN A 332 -25.94 -6.67 -4.14
C GLN A 332 -25.58 -5.83 -2.90
N SER A 333 -25.23 -4.56 -3.08
CA SER A 333 -24.83 -3.69 -1.96
C SER A 333 -25.96 -3.40 -0.97
N ALA A 334 -27.22 -3.40 -1.42
CA ALA A 334 -28.37 -3.19 -0.56
C ALA A 334 -28.67 -4.44 0.29
N ILE A 335 -28.56 -5.62 -0.31
CA ILE A 335 -28.71 -6.91 0.36
C ILE A 335 -27.57 -7.12 1.37
N GLU A 336 -26.33 -6.82 1.00
CA GLU A 336 -25.19 -6.81 1.92
C GLU A 336 -25.49 -5.90 3.11
N LYS A 337 -25.87 -4.64 2.86
CA LYS A 337 -26.22 -3.70 3.94
C LYS A 337 -27.33 -4.23 4.85
N ALA A 338 -28.33 -4.94 4.31
CA ALA A 338 -29.37 -5.56 5.11
C ALA A 338 -28.83 -6.70 5.99
N ILE A 339 -27.93 -7.55 5.47
CA ILE A 339 -27.25 -8.62 6.22
C ILE A 339 -26.38 -8.05 7.33
N LYS A 340 -25.60 -7.00 7.05
CA LYS A 340 -24.80 -6.29 8.06
C LYS A 340 -25.68 -5.74 9.18
N ASN A 341 -26.80 -5.15 8.82
CA ASN A 341 -27.76 -4.62 9.78
C ASN A 341 -28.47 -5.71 10.60
N TYR A 342 -28.76 -6.86 10.00
CA TYR A 342 -29.31 -8.02 10.71
C TYR A 342 -28.33 -8.48 11.79
N TYR A 343 -27.07 -8.75 11.42
CA TYR A 343 -26.05 -9.16 12.38
C TYR A 343 -25.81 -8.11 13.47
N ARG A 344 -25.78 -6.82 13.13
CA ARG A 344 -25.70 -5.74 14.13
C ARG A 344 -26.85 -5.75 15.13
N LYS A 345 -28.07 -6.05 14.69
CA LYS A 345 -29.23 -6.17 15.57
C LYS A 345 -29.17 -7.41 16.46
N GLU A 346 -28.60 -8.49 15.95
CA GLU A 346 -28.33 -9.72 16.71
C GLU A 346 -27.10 -9.60 17.64
N GLY A 347 -26.54 -8.38 17.79
CA GLY A 347 -25.43 -8.11 18.70
C GLY A 347 -24.04 -8.34 18.12
N TYR A 348 -23.93 -8.70 16.83
CA TYR A 348 -22.64 -8.94 16.16
C TYR A 348 -22.08 -7.65 15.56
N VAL A 349 -20.78 -7.42 15.70
CA VAL A 349 -20.13 -6.22 15.15
C VAL A 349 -19.76 -6.44 13.67
N TRP A 350 -20.08 -5.45 12.83
CA TRP A 350 -19.74 -5.43 11.41
C TRP A 350 -18.99 -4.15 11.06
N ASP A 351 -17.72 -4.08 11.43
CA ASP A 351 -16.79 -3.01 11.06
C ASP A 351 -15.35 -3.45 11.33
N THR A 352 -14.43 -3.12 10.42
CA THR A 352 -12.97 -3.21 10.63
C THR A 352 -12.37 -1.90 11.15
N SER A 353 -13.20 -0.88 11.39
CA SER A 353 -12.78 0.50 11.71
C SER A 353 -13.18 1.00 13.10
N PHE A 354 -13.81 0.20 13.96
CA PHE A 354 -14.28 0.66 15.28
C PHE A 354 -13.65 -0.10 16.45
N SER A 355 -12.81 0.60 17.19
CA SER A 355 -12.29 0.24 18.52
C SER A 355 -13.35 0.52 19.59
N GLY A 356 -13.97 -0.51 20.14
CA GLY A 356 -14.83 -0.38 21.30
C GLY A 356 -15.46 -1.70 21.73
N LEU A 357 -15.10 -2.17 22.92
CA LEU A 357 -15.63 -3.38 23.57
C LEU A 357 -17.16 -3.31 23.72
N VAL A 358 -17.87 -4.29 23.17
CA VAL A 358 -19.23 -4.64 23.61
C VAL A 358 -19.09 -5.89 24.47
N GLN A 359 -19.27 -5.74 25.78
CA GLN A 359 -19.46 -6.87 26.68
C GLN A 359 -20.91 -7.38 26.53
N GLY A 360 -21.06 -8.60 26.03
CA GLY A 360 -22.32 -9.34 26.00
C GLY A 360 -22.08 -10.77 26.46
N ASN A 361 -22.83 -11.19 27.48
CA ASN A 361 -22.61 -12.43 28.21
C ASN A 361 -22.84 -13.69 27.37
N GLY A 362 -21.77 -14.47 27.20
CA GLY A 362 -21.79 -15.93 27.35
C GLY A 362 -22.74 -16.72 26.46
N GLU A 363 -22.53 -16.69 25.14
CA GLU A 363 -22.80 -17.80 24.22
C GLU A 363 -21.95 -17.54 22.95
N GLU A 364 -21.19 -18.55 22.51
CA GLU A 364 -20.10 -18.50 21.50
C GLU A 364 -20.05 -17.25 20.59
N SER A 365 -19.51 -16.13 21.09
CA SER A 365 -19.41 -14.89 20.32
C SER A 365 -18.19 -14.94 19.41
N PHE A 366 -18.41 -14.70 18.11
CA PHE A 366 -17.36 -14.39 17.16
C PHE A 366 -17.39 -12.88 16.96
N ASP A 367 -16.32 -12.21 17.38
CA ASP A 367 -16.38 -10.79 17.71
C ASP A 367 -16.53 -9.86 16.50
N HIS A 368 -16.31 -10.35 15.28
CA HIS A 368 -16.59 -9.58 14.06
C HIS A 368 -16.66 -10.43 12.78
N ILE A 369 -17.54 -10.03 11.85
CA ILE A 369 -17.59 -10.54 10.48
C ILE A 369 -16.82 -9.57 9.58
N GLU A 370 -15.81 -10.07 8.86
CA GLU A 370 -14.82 -9.25 8.15
C GLU A 370 -15.28 -8.90 6.73
N GLU A 371 -15.60 -9.91 5.91
CA GLU A 371 -15.97 -9.69 4.52
C GLU A 371 -17.00 -10.71 4.02
N ILE A 372 -17.98 -10.27 3.22
CA ILE A 372 -18.83 -11.19 2.44
C ILE A 372 -18.05 -11.55 1.19
N MET A 373 -17.54 -12.77 1.16
CA MET A 373 -16.75 -13.29 0.06
C MET A 373 -17.62 -13.65 -1.15
N ARG A 374 -18.82 -14.19 -0.89
CA ARG A 374 -19.70 -14.66 -1.96
C ARG A 374 -21.15 -14.74 -1.51
N MET A 375 -22.06 -14.39 -2.41
CA MET A 375 -23.50 -14.68 -2.27
C MET A 375 -23.99 -15.52 -3.45
N ARG A 376 -24.83 -16.52 -3.16
CA ARG A 376 -25.42 -17.40 -4.16
C ARG A 376 -26.89 -17.65 -3.86
N VAL A 377 -27.77 -17.37 -4.81
CA VAL A 377 -29.18 -17.74 -4.70
C VAL A 377 -29.29 -19.27 -4.67
N LEU A 378 -29.96 -19.80 -3.65
CA LEU A 378 -30.25 -21.22 -3.47
C LEU A 378 -31.65 -21.56 -3.95
N ARG A 379 -32.62 -20.71 -3.61
CA ARG A 379 -34.01 -20.83 -4.01
C ARG A 379 -34.60 -19.43 -4.12
N ALA A 380 -35.49 -19.20 -5.07
CA ALA A 380 -36.23 -17.96 -5.18
C ALA A 380 -37.69 -18.25 -4.86
N GLY A 381 -38.36 -17.29 -4.24
CA GLY A 381 -39.79 -17.28 -4.08
C GLY A 381 -40.41 -15.96 -4.53
N VAL A 382 -41.74 -15.88 -4.60
CA VAL A 382 -42.45 -14.73 -5.20
C VAL A 382 -41.96 -13.37 -4.69
N ARG A 383 -41.66 -13.25 -3.39
CA ARG A 383 -41.15 -12.01 -2.76
C ARG A 383 -40.02 -12.26 -1.79
N ASN A 384 -39.37 -13.39 -1.94
CA ASN A 384 -38.24 -13.73 -1.10
C ASN A 384 -37.23 -14.55 -1.87
N MET A 385 -36.02 -14.64 -1.36
CA MET A 385 -35.04 -15.56 -1.90
C MET A 385 -34.17 -16.09 -0.78
N ASP A 386 -33.90 -17.38 -0.84
CA ASP A 386 -32.92 -18.03 0.00
C ASP A 386 -31.57 -17.84 -0.64
N ILE A 387 -30.68 -17.15 0.05
CA ILE A 387 -29.30 -16.96 -0.40
C ILE A 387 -28.35 -17.65 0.57
N ARG A 388 -27.34 -18.28 0.00
CA ARG A 388 -26.16 -18.72 0.73
C ARG A 388 -25.15 -17.60 0.70
N VAL A 389 -24.73 -17.17 1.87
CA VAL A 389 -23.70 -16.15 2.03
C VAL A 389 -22.50 -16.84 2.65
N THR A 390 -21.36 -16.77 1.95
CA THR A 390 -20.08 -17.17 2.49
C THR A 390 -19.33 -15.90 2.89
N TYR A 391 -18.92 -15.84 4.15
CA TYR A 391 -18.27 -14.69 4.74
C TYR A 391 -17.14 -15.16 5.66
N SER A 392 -16.07 -14.37 5.75
CA SER A 392 -15.03 -14.59 6.74
C SER A 392 -15.44 -13.94 8.07
N ALA A 393 -15.23 -14.65 9.18
CA ALA A 393 -15.44 -14.10 10.51
C ALA A 393 -14.34 -14.58 11.46
N GLY A 394 -14.01 -13.75 12.45
CA GLY A 394 -12.94 -14.00 13.41
C GLY A 394 -13.30 -13.56 14.83
N LYS A 395 -12.60 -14.10 15.82
CA LYS A 395 -12.59 -13.59 17.21
C LYS A 395 -11.50 -12.51 17.33
N HIS A 396 -11.55 -11.67 18.35
CA HIS A 396 -10.52 -10.65 18.55
C HIS A 396 -9.57 -11.05 19.67
N GLY A 397 -8.31 -11.32 19.33
CA GLY A 397 -7.22 -11.45 20.30
C GLY A 397 -6.55 -12.83 20.31
N ILE A 398 -5.30 -12.83 19.84
CA ILE A 398 -4.30 -13.92 19.83
C ILE A 398 -4.55 -14.99 18.75
N GLY A 399 -3.96 -14.76 17.56
CA GLY A 399 -3.79 -15.78 16.52
C GLY A 399 -4.93 -15.91 15.50
N ASP A 400 -5.56 -14.79 15.14
CA ASP A 400 -6.84 -14.76 14.41
C ASP A 400 -6.78 -15.40 13.00
N GLU A 401 -7.05 -16.70 12.91
CA GLU A 401 -7.48 -17.37 11.68
C GLU A 401 -8.91 -16.93 11.36
N SER A 402 -9.08 -16.20 10.26
CA SER A 402 -10.41 -15.89 9.72
C SER A 402 -11.01 -17.18 9.15
N GLU A 403 -12.03 -17.72 9.81
CA GLU A 403 -12.73 -18.91 9.31
C GLU A 403 -13.78 -18.51 8.28
N LEU A 404 -13.90 -19.31 7.21
CA LEU A 404 -14.95 -19.13 6.22
C LEU A 404 -16.23 -19.77 6.72
N PHE A 405 -17.18 -18.93 7.08
CA PHE A 405 -18.51 -19.37 7.45
C PHE A 405 -19.44 -19.26 6.27
N THR A 406 -20.39 -20.18 6.25
CA THR A 406 -21.51 -20.10 5.34
C THR A 406 -22.78 -20.03 6.17
N SER A 407 -23.69 -19.15 5.81
CA SER A 407 -25.02 -19.12 6.40
C SER A 407 -26.07 -18.88 5.34
N LYS A 408 -27.27 -19.38 5.60
CA LYS A 408 -28.41 -19.16 4.72
C LYS A 408 -29.26 -18.03 5.25
N PHE A 409 -29.67 -17.14 4.35
CA PHE A 409 -30.55 -16.02 4.66
C PHE A 409 -31.77 -16.07 3.77
N LEU A 410 -32.92 -15.81 4.36
CA LEU A 410 -34.12 -15.45 3.62
C LEU A 410 -34.12 -13.95 3.45
N VAL A 411 -34.01 -13.52 2.20
CA VAL A 411 -34.11 -12.12 1.82
C VAL A 411 -35.54 -11.87 1.36
N ALA A 412 -36.34 -11.20 2.17
CA ALA A 412 -37.66 -10.75 1.78
C ALA A 412 -37.57 -9.38 1.10
N LEU A 413 -38.21 -9.27 -0.06
CA LEU A 413 -38.17 -8.13 -0.96
C LEU A 413 -39.55 -7.47 -1.00
N SER A 414 -39.60 -6.18 -0.74
CA SER A 414 -40.77 -5.34 -0.98
C SER A 414 -40.40 -4.11 -1.80
N ALA A 415 -41.39 -3.35 -2.24
CA ALA A 415 -41.21 -2.27 -3.21
C ALA A 415 -40.30 -1.15 -2.73
N THR A 416 -40.15 -1.04 -1.42
CA THR A 416 -39.44 0.05 -0.77
C THR A 416 -38.38 -0.46 0.19
N LYS A 417 -38.28 -1.78 0.41
CA LYS A 417 -37.42 -2.31 1.46
C LYS A 417 -36.95 -3.74 1.17
N ILE A 418 -35.67 -3.95 1.44
CA ILE A 418 -35.07 -5.28 1.57
C ILE A 418 -34.94 -5.59 3.06
N THR A 419 -35.44 -6.74 3.46
CA THR A 419 -35.28 -7.27 4.81
C THR A 419 -34.69 -8.65 4.75
N VAL A 420 -33.85 -8.99 5.71
CA VAL A 420 -33.21 -10.31 5.78
C VAL A 420 -33.43 -10.94 7.14
N SER A 421 -33.63 -12.25 7.14
CA SER A 421 -33.64 -13.08 8.34
C SER A 421 -32.74 -14.29 8.11
N LYS A 422 -32.00 -14.71 9.14
CA LYS A 422 -31.16 -15.90 9.07
C LYS A 422 -32.03 -17.14 9.18
N MET A 423 -31.81 -18.09 8.28
CA MET A 423 -32.53 -19.37 8.25
C MET A 423 -31.58 -20.52 8.58
N TRP A 424 -30.88 -20.45 9.71
CA TRP A 424 -30.00 -21.52 10.23
C TRP A 424 -28.57 -21.57 9.60
N LYS A 425 -27.62 -22.18 10.35
CA LYS A 425 -26.21 -22.41 9.95
C LYS A 425 -26.11 -23.57 8.96
#